data_AF-A0A8S0ZRX5-F1
#
_entry.id   AF-A0A8S0ZRX5-F1
#
_cell.length_a   1.000
_cell.length_b   1.000
_cell.length_c   1.000
_cell.angle_alpha   90.00
_cell.angle_beta   90.00
_cell.angle_gamma   90.00
#
_symmetry.space_group_name_H-M   'P 1'
#
loop_
_entity.id
_entity.type
_entity.pdbx_description
1 polymer ?
#
loop_
_entity_poly.entity_id
_entity_poly.type
_entity_poly.pdbx_seq_one_letter_code
_entity_poly.pdbx_strand_id
1 'polypeptide(L)'
;MKYPVVAKLNEERIQNLVETVNEIGFTSEGLIKEPALFGILPVTLKYRYKVLIECGIENVSPMLVATYLTLLRQRSIEELKTSQILPQHINVENRLAGYMTQWPTSLTTLINEDVNKSTLFTLRLKIIQRYLELVLDLTKEEFYRGISTYPTTKHRPLAYINESLKILQSQIAIPNHKIKSNLYLLHADPENLKNIIYNFKNIGGIDIKEVIRMHPKLAVKNCQTLLDIRKVLEEYNISNEAQRRCFDIYTLGPETVRERLEKAKSTPEFSMFFTHPRFLKMIHYNKTAMKRLGKLYANNKKCLSLNILSGSSAHYEVFEKAPGDRLEKNHYFTGNGIWAEERNKNIETVQLKNSNNNM
;
A
#
# COMPACT_ATOMS: atom_id res chain seq x y z
N MET A 1 19.29 4.96 31.00
CA MET A 1 18.22 5.85 30.50
C MET A 1 16.91 5.07 30.45
N LYS A 2 15.82 5.61 31.00
CA LYS A 2 14.52 4.91 31.16
C LYS A 2 13.81 4.58 29.82
N TYR A 3 14.27 5.16 28.71
CA TYR A 3 13.69 4.96 27.37
C TYR A 3 14.79 4.74 26.31
N PRO A 4 15.20 3.48 26.03
CA PRO A 4 16.25 3.17 25.06
C PRO A 4 15.88 3.51 23.60
N VAL A 5 14.60 3.80 23.36
CA VAL A 5 14.06 4.13 22.03
C VAL A 5 14.51 5.52 21.57
N VAL A 6 14.67 6.47 22.48
CA VAL A 6 15.07 7.86 22.17
C VAL A 6 16.49 7.90 21.58
N ALA A 7 17.39 7.03 22.07
CA ALA A 7 18.77 6.94 21.59
C ALA A 7 18.92 6.37 20.17
N LYS A 8 17.83 5.86 19.57
CA LYS A 8 17.82 5.24 18.24
C LYS A 8 17.01 6.02 17.19
N LEU A 9 16.56 7.23 17.53
CA LEU A 9 15.75 8.04 16.60
C LEU A 9 16.66 8.80 15.63
N ASN A 10 16.28 8.80 14.36
CA ASN A 10 16.85 9.67 13.33
C ASN A 10 16.22 11.07 13.39
N GLU A 11 16.97 12.07 12.93
CA GLU A 11 16.57 13.48 12.94
C GLU A 11 15.24 13.72 12.21
N GLU A 12 15.06 13.12 11.02
CA GLU A 12 13.82 13.20 10.24
C GLU A 12 12.59 12.71 11.02
N ARG A 13 12.73 11.65 11.82
CA ARG A 13 11.62 11.13 12.62
C ARG A 13 11.32 12.02 13.82
N ILE A 14 12.35 12.63 14.41
CA ILE A 14 12.17 13.61 15.49
C ILE A 14 11.42 14.82 14.95
N GLN A 15 11.83 15.34 13.79
CA GLN A 15 11.17 16.47 13.14
C GLN A 15 9.69 16.17 12.85
N ASN A 16 9.40 15.04 12.20
CA ASN A 16 8.01 14.61 11.93
C ASN A 16 7.17 14.45 13.22
N LEU A 17 7.77 13.97 14.31
CA LEU A 17 7.09 13.83 15.60
C LEU A 17 6.78 15.20 16.21
N VAL A 18 7.73 16.13 16.19
CA VAL A 18 7.54 17.50 16.68
C VAL A 18 6.46 18.22 15.88
N GLU A 19 6.50 18.12 14.55
CA GLU A 19 5.47 18.67 13.67
C GLU A 19 4.09 18.08 13.99
N THR A 20 3.98 16.76 14.14
CA THR A 20 2.71 16.11 14.47
C THR A 20 2.17 16.51 15.85
N VAL A 21 3.04 16.71 16.84
CA VAL A 21 2.68 17.15 18.19
C VAL A 21 2.16 18.58 18.17
N ASN A 22 2.82 19.45 17.41
CA ASN A 22 2.36 20.82 17.20
C ASN A 22 1.02 20.85 16.45
N GLU A 23 0.83 20.00 15.43
CA GLU A 23 -0.45 19.88 14.70
C GLU A 23 -1.64 19.49 15.60
N ILE A 24 -1.41 18.63 16.60
CA ILE A 24 -2.46 18.23 17.57
C ILE A 24 -2.60 19.21 18.74
N GLY A 25 -1.88 20.34 18.72
CA GLY A 25 -1.97 21.41 19.71
C GLY A 25 -1.15 21.21 20.97
N PHE A 26 -0.20 20.26 20.97
CA PHE A 26 0.72 20.06 22.09
C PHE A 26 2.00 20.88 21.89
N THR A 27 2.64 21.26 23.00
CA THR A 27 3.94 21.93 22.95
C THR A 27 5.07 20.90 22.89
N SER A 28 6.21 21.28 22.31
CA SER A 28 7.44 20.47 22.32
C SER A 28 7.87 20.09 23.74
N GLU A 29 7.58 20.93 24.75
CA GLU A 29 7.82 20.59 26.16
C GLU A 29 7.00 19.38 26.63
N GLY A 30 5.80 19.18 26.08
CA GLY A 30 4.96 18.01 26.36
C GLY A 30 5.64 16.70 25.97
N LEU A 31 6.45 16.69 24.90
CA LEU A 31 7.24 15.52 24.50
C LEU A 31 8.38 15.25 25.48
N ILE A 32 9.00 16.30 26.01
CA ILE A 32 10.07 16.18 27.00
C ILE A 32 9.51 15.64 28.32
N LYS A 33 8.33 16.12 28.73
CA LYS A 33 7.63 15.69 29.94
C LYS A 33 7.11 14.25 29.83
N GLU A 34 6.73 13.79 28.63
CA GLU A 34 6.28 12.42 28.39
C GLU A 34 7.12 11.72 27.30
N PRO A 35 8.33 11.22 27.64
CA PRO A 35 9.22 10.62 26.66
C PRO A 35 8.69 9.33 26.02
N ALA A 36 7.65 8.71 26.59
CA ALA A 36 7.03 7.53 25.99
C ALA A 36 6.44 7.82 24.59
N LEU A 37 6.08 9.08 24.30
CA LEU A 37 5.55 9.49 23.01
C LEU A 37 6.57 9.35 21.87
N PHE A 38 7.87 9.47 22.14
CA PHE A 38 8.94 9.23 21.16
C PHE A 38 8.95 7.78 20.64
N GLY A 39 8.39 6.84 21.40
CA GLY A 39 8.24 5.45 20.98
C GLY A 39 7.09 5.21 20.00
N ILE A 40 6.20 6.19 19.80
CA ILE A 40 4.99 6.06 18.98
C ILE A 40 5.27 6.61 17.57
N LEU A 41 4.63 6.05 16.55
CA LEU A 41 4.69 6.59 15.19
C LEU A 41 3.83 7.86 15.08
N PRO A 42 4.25 8.89 14.32
CA PRO A 42 3.48 10.14 14.17
C PRO A 42 2.01 9.92 13.78
N VAL A 43 1.75 9.08 12.77
CA VAL A 43 0.38 8.75 12.34
C VAL A 43 -0.43 8.10 13.45
N THR A 44 0.17 7.20 14.22
CA THR A 44 -0.48 6.54 15.35
C THR A 44 -0.79 7.54 16.46
N LEU A 45 0.08 8.52 16.71
CA LEU A 45 -0.15 9.59 17.69
C LEU A 45 -1.37 10.42 17.30
N LYS A 46 -1.44 10.87 16.05
CA LYS A 46 -2.57 11.61 15.47
C LYS A 46 -3.88 10.84 15.59
N TYR A 47 -3.86 9.53 15.30
CA TYR A 47 -5.04 8.68 15.45
C TYR A 47 -5.46 8.51 16.90
N ARG A 48 -4.53 8.24 17.82
CA ARG A 48 -4.85 8.12 19.25
C ARG A 48 -5.50 9.39 19.78
N TYR A 49 -4.92 10.55 19.48
CA TYR A 49 -5.47 11.85 19.85
C TYR A 49 -6.90 12.04 19.33
N LYS A 50 -7.12 11.87 18.02
CA LYS A 50 -8.46 11.99 17.41
C LYS A 50 -9.48 11.04 18.02
N VAL A 51 -9.09 9.79 18.29
CA VAL A 51 -9.97 8.81 18.92
C VAL A 51 -10.40 9.23 20.32
N LEU A 52 -9.49 9.80 21.13
CA LEU A 52 -9.85 10.28 22.47
C LEU A 52 -10.88 11.42 22.40
N ILE A 53 -10.74 12.33 21.43
CA ILE A 53 -11.72 13.40 21.17
C ILE A 53 -13.08 12.85 20.70
N GLU A 54 -13.07 11.88 19.79
CA GLU A 54 -14.30 11.22 19.31
C GLU A 54 -15.07 10.56 20.46
N CYS A 55 -14.34 9.98 21.42
CA CYS A 55 -14.92 9.38 22.64
C CYS A 55 -15.48 10.43 23.63
N GLY A 56 -15.21 11.72 23.45
CA GLY A 56 -15.70 12.78 24.32
C GLY A 56 -14.73 13.27 25.39
N ILE A 57 -13.45 12.92 25.30
CA ILE A 57 -12.42 13.50 26.17
C ILE A 57 -12.06 14.89 25.62
N GLU A 58 -12.39 15.94 26.36
CA GLU A 58 -12.23 17.33 25.91
C GLU A 58 -10.78 17.82 26.09
N ASN A 59 -10.18 17.56 27.25
CA ASN A 59 -8.84 18.02 27.60
C ASN A 59 -7.81 16.89 27.43
N VAL A 60 -7.51 16.53 26.18
CA VAL A 60 -6.53 15.48 25.89
C VAL A 60 -5.11 16.00 26.18
N SER A 61 -4.40 15.39 27.13
CA SER A 61 -3.02 15.71 27.46
C SER A 61 -2.03 14.68 26.88
N PRO A 62 -0.72 15.00 26.76
CA PRO A 62 0.31 14.06 26.33
C PRO A 62 0.29 12.72 27.11
N MET A 63 0.06 12.79 28.42
CA MET A 63 -0.05 11.62 29.30
C MET A 63 -1.23 10.72 28.92
N LEU A 64 -2.40 11.30 28.57
CA LEU A 64 -3.57 10.52 28.14
C LEU A 64 -3.32 9.82 26.80
N VAL A 65 -2.57 10.45 25.90
CA VAL A 65 -2.19 9.83 24.62
C VAL A 65 -1.18 8.69 24.82
N ALA A 66 -0.24 8.85 25.76
CA ALA A 66 0.71 7.79 26.13
C ALA A 66 -0.01 6.57 26.72
N THR A 67 -0.98 6.82 27.61
CA THR A 67 -1.78 5.80 28.31
C THR A 67 -3.02 5.33 27.52
N TYR A 68 -3.12 5.67 26.24
CA TYR A 68 -4.26 5.39 25.36
C TYR A 68 -4.80 3.96 25.46
N LEU A 69 -3.93 2.94 25.49
CA LEU A 69 -4.38 1.54 25.53
C LEU A 69 -5.07 1.19 26.85
N THR A 70 -4.56 1.71 27.97
CA THR A 70 -5.16 1.57 29.30
C THR A 70 -6.53 2.21 29.32
N LEU A 71 -6.64 3.47 28.86
CA LEU A 71 -7.90 4.20 28.82
C LEU A 71 -8.95 3.50 27.95
N LEU A 72 -8.55 2.98 26.79
CA LEU A 72 -9.51 2.46 25.82
C LEU A 72 -9.95 1.03 26.12
N ARG A 73 -9.03 0.16 26.59
CA ARG A 73 -9.28 -1.29 26.72
C ARG A 73 -9.49 -1.77 28.16
N GLN A 74 -8.94 -1.08 29.15
CA GLN A 74 -8.92 -1.59 30.53
C GLN A 74 -9.94 -0.90 31.43
N ARG A 75 -10.31 0.35 31.13
CA ARG A 75 -11.26 1.12 31.94
C ARG A 75 -12.66 1.10 31.34
N SER A 76 -13.67 0.97 32.18
CA SER A 76 -15.06 1.13 31.78
C SER A 76 -15.41 2.61 31.57
N ILE A 77 -16.48 2.88 30.84
CA ILE A 77 -16.97 4.25 30.66
C ILE A 77 -17.36 4.87 32.01
N GLU A 78 -17.96 4.09 32.91
CA GLU A 78 -18.28 4.51 34.28
C GLU A 78 -17.03 4.94 35.07
N GLU A 79 -15.95 4.14 35.05
CA GLU A 79 -14.70 4.49 35.73
C GLU A 79 -14.07 5.77 35.18
N LEU A 80 -14.14 5.97 33.86
CA LEU A 80 -13.65 7.19 33.20
C LEU A 80 -14.46 8.42 33.60
N LYS A 81 -15.78 8.25 33.78
CA LYS A 81 -16.67 9.29 34.30
C LYS A 81 -16.40 9.62 35.76
N THR A 82 -16.26 8.60 36.61
CA THR A 82 -15.95 8.76 38.04
C THR A 82 -14.59 9.42 38.26
N SER A 83 -13.61 9.13 37.42
CA SER A 83 -12.28 9.77 37.47
C SER A 83 -12.22 11.13 36.78
N GLN A 84 -13.36 11.70 36.36
CA GLN A 84 -13.46 13.02 35.70
C GLN A 84 -12.65 13.17 34.40
N ILE A 85 -12.15 12.05 33.84
CA ILE A 85 -11.49 12.05 32.51
C ILE A 85 -12.55 12.22 31.41
N LEU A 86 -13.72 11.62 31.62
CA LEU A 86 -14.88 11.78 30.76
C LEU A 86 -15.96 12.59 31.50
N PRO A 87 -16.53 13.64 30.91
CA PRO A 87 -17.65 14.34 31.52
C PRO A 87 -18.88 13.44 31.75
N GLN A 88 -19.51 13.56 32.92
CA GLN A 88 -20.65 12.74 33.33
C GLN A 88 -21.84 12.82 32.37
N HIS A 89 -22.09 14.02 31.83
CA HIS A 89 -23.21 14.34 30.94
C HIS A 89 -23.04 13.79 29.52
N ILE A 90 -21.85 13.34 29.12
CA ILE A 90 -21.63 12.85 27.75
C ILE A 90 -22.25 11.46 27.58
N ASN A 91 -23.09 11.34 26.56
CA ASN A 91 -23.48 10.06 25.98
C ASN A 91 -22.46 9.67 24.90
N VAL A 92 -21.57 8.74 25.25
CA VAL A 92 -20.47 8.30 24.38
C VAL A 92 -20.99 7.61 23.12
N GLU A 93 -22.04 6.81 23.23
CA GLU A 93 -22.62 6.10 22.08
C GLU A 93 -23.15 7.09 21.04
N ASN A 94 -23.98 8.05 21.46
CA ASN A 94 -24.54 9.08 20.56
C ASN A 94 -23.44 9.93 19.92
N ARG A 95 -22.40 10.27 20.69
CA ARG A 95 -21.27 11.04 20.18
C ARG A 95 -20.50 10.26 19.11
N LEU A 96 -20.16 9.00 19.38
CA LEU A 96 -19.46 8.14 18.42
C LEU A 96 -20.30 7.87 17.17
N ALA A 97 -21.61 7.63 17.35
CA ALA A 97 -22.57 7.48 16.26
C ALA A 97 -22.66 8.72 15.37
N GLY A 98 -22.54 9.93 15.95
CA GLY A 98 -22.54 11.19 15.22
C GLY A 98 -21.42 11.33 14.17
N TYR A 99 -20.34 10.56 14.28
CA TYR A 99 -19.26 10.56 13.29
C TYR A 99 -19.54 9.66 12.06
N MET A 100 -20.61 8.87 12.07
CA MET A 100 -20.97 7.94 10.99
C MET A 100 -22.17 8.46 10.19
N THR A 101 -22.00 8.59 8.88
CA THR A 101 -23.13 8.97 8.01
C THR A 101 -24.14 7.82 7.95
N GLN A 102 -25.44 8.09 7.87
CA GLN A 102 -26.49 7.04 7.85
C GLN A 102 -26.71 6.27 9.15
N TRP A 103 -26.21 6.76 10.30
CA TRP A 103 -26.62 6.22 11.59
C TRP A 103 -28.08 6.62 11.89
N PRO A 104 -29.00 5.68 12.13
CA PRO A 104 -30.39 6.00 12.40
C PRO A 104 -30.52 6.76 13.73
N THR A 105 -30.94 8.02 13.65
CA THR A 105 -31.03 8.94 14.80
C THR A 105 -32.09 8.51 15.81
N SER A 106 -33.07 7.70 15.41
CA SER A 106 -34.15 7.17 16.25
C SER A 106 -33.76 5.93 17.07
N LEU A 107 -32.55 5.40 16.91
CA LEU A 107 -32.13 4.12 17.50
C LEU A 107 -30.94 4.29 18.45
N THR A 108 -31.06 5.19 19.42
CA THR A 108 -30.04 5.49 20.46
C THR A 108 -29.83 4.37 21.49
N THR A 109 -30.27 3.15 21.21
CA THR A 109 -30.15 1.94 22.06
C THR A 109 -29.89 0.68 21.22
N LEU A 110 -29.21 0.80 20.08
CA LEU A 110 -28.90 -0.33 19.20
C LEU A 110 -27.93 -1.33 19.85
N ILE A 111 -27.14 -0.87 20.80
CA ILE A 111 -26.29 -1.73 21.61
C ILE A 111 -27.11 -2.15 22.83
N ASN A 112 -27.67 -3.36 22.79
CA ASN A 112 -28.53 -3.95 23.83
C ASN A 112 -27.84 -4.17 25.20
N GLU A 113 -26.72 -3.52 25.47
CA GLU A 113 -25.91 -3.70 26.67
C GLU A 113 -25.75 -2.37 27.42
N ASP A 114 -25.50 -2.48 28.72
CA ASP A 114 -25.18 -1.32 29.56
C ASP A 114 -23.88 -0.66 29.09
N VAL A 115 -24.01 0.46 28.39
CA VAL A 115 -22.90 1.24 27.82
C VAL A 115 -21.89 1.62 28.90
N ASN A 116 -22.34 1.93 30.13
CA ASN A 116 -21.45 2.41 31.19
C ASN A 116 -20.48 1.32 31.68
N LYS A 117 -20.89 0.04 31.63
CA LYS A 117 -20.04 -1.11 31.97
C LYS A 117 -19.11 -1.51 30.83
N SER A 118 -19.36 -1.03 29.62
CA SER A 118 -18.49 -1.31 28.46
C SER A 118 -17.22 -0.47 28.49
N THR A 119 -16.19 -0.97 27.82
CA THR A 119 -14.97 -0.18 27.54
C THR A 119 -15.18 0.66 26.28
N LEU A 120 -14.47 1.78 26.16
CA LEU A 120 -14.49 2.60 24.94
C LEU A 120 -14.10 1.77 23.70
N PHE A 121 -13.20 0.81 23.85
CA PHE A 121 -12.77 -0.07 22.76
C PHE A 121 -13.91 -0.96 22.27
N THR A 122 -14.61 -1.65 23.19
CA THR A 122 -15.72 -2.55 22.85
C THR A 122 -16.87 -1.77 22.22
N LEU A 123 -17.23 -0.62 22.79
CA LEU A 123 -18.28 0.26 22.26
C LEU A 123 -17.95 0.70 20.83
N ARG A 124 -16.75 1.21 20.59
CA ARG A 124 -16.31 1.64 19.24
C ARG A 124 -16.34 0.49 18.24
N LEU A 125 -15.89 -0.70 18.64
CA LEU A 125 -15.87 -1.86 17.74
C LEU A 125 -17.29 -2.25 17.29
N LYS A 126 -18.26 -2.21 18.21
CA LYS A 126 -19.68 -2.45 17.88
C LYS A 126 -20.25 -1.38 16.97
N ILE A 127 -19.92 -0.11 17.20
CA ILE A 127 -20.35 0.99 16.32
C ILE A 127 -19.77 0.83 14.92
N ILE A 128 -18.48 0.52 14.78
CA ILE A 128 -17.86 0.25 13.47
C ILE A 128 -18.54 -0.93 12.79
N GLN A 129 -18.73 -2.04 13.52
CA GLN A 129 -19.41 -3.22 12.98
C GLN A 129 -20.78 -2.86 12.44
N ARG A 130 -21.62 -2.22 13.26
CA ARG A 130 -22.99 -1.88 12.89
C ARG A 130 -23.05 -0.90 11.73
N TYR A 131 -22.15 0.07 11.72
CA TYR A 131 -22.02 1.00 10.61
C TYR A 131 -21.68 0.29 9.29
N LEU A 132 -20.73 -0.65 9.31
CA LEU A 132 -20.36 -1.42 8.12
C LEU A 132 -21.45 -2.42 7.69
N GLU A 133 -22.21 -2.97 8.63
CA GLU A 133 -23.44 -3.75 8.34
C GLU A 133 -24.42 -2.89 7.53
N LEU A 134 -24.69 -1.65 7.96
CA LEU A 134 -25.63 -0.75 7.29
C LEU A 134 -25.14 -0.27 5.91
N VAL A 135 -23.86 0.09 5.79
CA VAL A 135 -23.33 0.74 4.58
C VAL A 135 -22.86 -0.26 3.52
N LEU A 136 -22.36 -1.43 3.93
CA LEU A 136 -21.74 -2.41 3.02
C LEU A 136 -22.47 -3.77 3.01
N ASP A 137 -23.55 -3.94 3.78
CA ASP A 137 -24.21 -5.23 3.97
C ASP A 137 -23.21 -6.32 4.41
N LEU A 138 -22.36 -5.94 5.37
CA LEU A 138 -21.32 -6.81 5.92
C LEU A 138 -21.92 -7.72 6.99
N THR A 139 -21.66 -9.03 6.99
CA THR A 139 -22.07 -9.88 8.12
C THR A 139 -21.10 -9.74 9.29
N LYS A 140 -21.53 -10.19 10.48
CA LYS A 140 -20.68 -10.19 11.69
C LYS A 140 -19.42 -11.01 11.49
N GLU A 141 -19.54 -12.17 10.84
CA GLU A 141 -18.43 -13.10 10.60
C GLU A 141 -17.41 -12.50 9.63
N GLU A 142 -17.88 -11.83 8.57
CA GLU A 142 -17.02 -11.13 7.61
C GLU A 142 -16.29 -9.97 8.27
N PHE A 143 -16.98 -9.22 9.13
CA PHE A 143 -16.37 -8.16 9.93
C PHE A 143 -15.23 -8.69 10.80
N TYR A 144 -15.49 -9.68 11.66
CA TYR A 144 -14.46 -10.20 12.56
C TYR A 144 -13.28 -10.85 11.82
N ARG A 145 -13.54 -11.51 10.68
CA ARG A 145 -12.47 -12.03 9.80
C ARG A 145 -11.61 -10.92 9.21
N GLY A 146 -12.25 -9.84 8.73
CA GLY A 146 -11.56 -8.66 8.23
C GLY A 146 -10.70 -8.00 9.29
N ILE A 147 -11.27 -7.81 10.48
CA ILE A 147 -10.60 -7.20 11.63
C ILE A 147 -9.45 -8.07 12.18
N SER A 148 -9.54 -9.40 12.06
CA SER A 148 -8.44 -10.32 12.37
C SER A 148 -7.28 -10.17 11.37
N THR A 149 -7.61 -10.08 10.08
CA THR A 149 -6.63 -9.86 9.00
C THR A 149 -5.99 -8.47 9.09
N TYR A 150 -6.78 -7.49 9.53
CA TYR A 150 -6.45 -6.07 9.52
C TYR A 150 -6.74 -5.41 10.88
N PRO A 151 -5.89 -5.66 11.91
CA PRO A 151 -6.18 -5.28 13.28
C PRO A 151 -6.15 -3.76 13.54
N THR A 152 -5.49 -2.99 12.68
CA THR A 152 -5.36 -1.53 12.85
C THR A 152 -6.67 -0.78 12.63
N THR A 153 -7.68 -1.38 11.98
CA THR A 153 -9.01 -0.77 11.78
C THR A 153 -9.65 -0.41 13.11
N LYS A 154 -9.42 -1.22 14.16
CA LYS A 154 -9.98 -1.01 15.51
C LYS A 154 -9.55 0.31 16.15
N HIS A 155 -8.39 0.84 15.75
CA HIS A 155 -7.79 2.04 16.32
C HIS A 155 -7.90 3.26 15.40
N ARG A 156 -8.60 3.12 14.28
CA ARG A 156 -8.80 4.21 13.33
C ARG A 156 -9.89 5.15 13.82
N PRO A 157 -9.75 6.48 13.62
CA PRO A 157 -10.83 7.42 13.90
C PRO A 157 -12.09 7.08 13.10
N LEU A 158 -13.26 7.16 13.72
CA LEU A 158 -14.55 6.86 13.09
C LEU A 158 -14.82 7.82 11.94
N ALA A 159 -14.51 9.11 12.12
CA ALA A 159 -14.64 10.11 11.07
C ALA A 159 -13.83 9.74 9.82
N TYR A 160 -12.63 9.17 10.02
CA TYR A 160 -11.77 8.75 8.92
C TYR A 160 -12.36 7.56 8.17
N ILE A 161 -12.88 6.56 8.88
CA ILE A 161 -13.55 5.40 8.26
C ILE A 161 -14.73 5.88 7.40
N ASN A 162 -15.58 6.72 7.98
CA ASN A 162 -16.75 7.29 7.31
C ASN A 162 -16.37 8.09 6.06
N GLU A 163 -15.43 9.03 6.18
CA GLU A 163 -15.00 9.87 5.07
C GLU A 163 -14.31 9.06 3.97
N SER A 164 -13.48 8.08 4.33
CA SER A 164 -12.82 7.20 3.36
C SER A 164 -13.85 6.41 2.56
N LEU A 165 -14.84 5.82 3.23
CA LEU A 165 -15.93 5.11 2.57
C LEU A 165 -16.74 6.04 1.67
N LYS A 166 -17.07 7.24 2.14
CA LYS A 166 -17.75 8.25 1.33
C LYS A 166 -16.96 8.56 0.05
N ILE A 167 -15.65 8.76 0.12
CA ILE A 167 -14.81 9.02 -1.06
C ILE A 167 -14.80 7.80 -1.99
N LEU A 168 -14.59 6.60 -1.46
CA LEU A 168 -14.55 5.35 -2.23
C LEU A 168 -15.88 5.08 -2.95
N GLN A 169 -17.02 5.32 -2.30
CA GLN A 169 -18.35 5.07 -2.84
C GLN A 169 -18.85 6.19 -3.76
N SER A 170 -18.69 7.45 -3.38
CA SER A 170 -19.30 8.57 -4.13
C SER A 170 -18.37 9.19 -5.17
N GLN A 171 -17.07 9.33 -4.89
CA GLN A 171 -16.15 10.00 -5.80
C GLN A 171 -15.44 9.02 -6.74
N ILE A 172 -15.03 7.87 -6.22
CA ILE A 172 -14.35 6.81 -7.00
C ILE A 172 -15.37 5.82 -7.59
N ALA A 173 -16.57 5.73 -7.00
CA ALA A 173 -17.63 4.81 -7.40
C ALA A 173 -17.17 3.33 -7.37
N ILE A 174 -16.49 2.92 -6.29
CA ILE A 174 -16.19 1.51 -6.05
C ILE A 174 -17.48 0.81 -5.58
N PRO A 175 -17.89 -0.30 -6.23
CA PRO A 175 -19.04 -1.08 -5.78
C PRO A 175 -18.87 -1.63 -4.37
N ASN A 176 -19.95 -1.67 -3.57
CA ASN A 176 -19.92 -2.14 -2.18
C ASN A 176 -19.34 -3.56 -2.04
N HIS A 177 -19.70 -4.49 -2.93
CA HIS A 177 -19.14 -5.86 -2.92
C HIS A 177 -17.61 -5.89 -3.09
N LYS A 178 -17.05 -4.92 -3.83
CA LYS A 178 -15.60 -4.79 -4.03
C LYS A 178 -14.92 -4.18 -2.81
N ILE A 179 -15.57 -3.25 -2.11
CA ILE A 179 -15.09 -2.74 -0.82
C ILE A 179 -15.11 -3.85 0.25
N LYS A 180 -16.23 -4.59 0.31
CA LYS A 180 -16.45 -5.73 1.21
C LYS A 180 -15.42 -6.84 1.03
N SER A 181 -15.05 -7.19 -0.20
CA SER A 181 -13.97 -8.16 -0.47
C SER A 181 -12.56 -7.63 -0.18
N ASN A 182 -12.39 -6.32 -0.03
CA ASN A 182 -11.10 -5.65 0.14
C ASN A 182 -11.11 -4.73 1.38
N LEU A 183 -11.39 -5.29 2.56
CA LEU A 183 -11.53 -4.51 3.81
C LEU A 183 -10.30 -3.69 4.21
N TYR A 184 -9.11 -3.96 3.64
CA TYR A 184 -7.96 -3.08 3.81
C TYR A 184 -8.21 -1.65 3.31
N LEU A 185 -9.20 -1.43 2.43
CA LEU A 185 -9.62 -0.10 1.97
C LEU A 185 -10.12 0.78 3.10
N LEU A 186 -10.61 0.18 4.21
CA LEU A 186 -10.99 0.92 5.41
C LEU A 186 -9.79 1.61 6.09
N HIS A 187 -8.55 1.30 5.69
CA HIS A 187 -7.35 1.99 6.15
C HIS A 187 -6.93 3.18 5.30
N ALA A 188 -7.55 3.40 4.14
CA ALA A 188 -7.16 4.49 3.24
C ALA A 188 -7.32 5.84 3.93
N ASP A 189 -6.27 6.66 4.02
CA ASP A 189 -6.37 7.99 4.62
C ASP A 189 -7.21 8.92 3.72
N PRO A 190 -8.31 9.53 4.22
CA PRO A 190 -9.16 10.38 3.40
C PRO A 190 -8.41 11.54 2.76
N GLU A 191 -7.44 12.15 3.46
CA GLU A 191 -6.65 13.25 2.91
C GLU A 191 -5.71 12.75 1.82
N ASN A 192 -5.09 11.59 2.03
CA ASN A 192 -4.26 10.97 1.00
C ASN A 192 -5.10 10.56 -0.23
N LEU A 193 -6.31 10.02 -0.04
CA LEU A 193 -7.22 9.69 -1.14
C LEU A 193 -7.57 10.94 -1.97
N LYS A 194 -7.92 12.05 -1.30
CA LYS A 194 -8.15 13.34 -1.97
C LYS A 194 -6.91 13.75 -2.76
N ASN A 195 -5.72 13.69 -2.16
CA ASN A 195 -4.47 14.04 -2.84
C ASN A 195 -4.21 13.17 -4.08
N ILE A 196 -4.47 11.86 -4.02
CA ILE A 196 -4.38 10.98 -5.20
C ILE A 196 -5.33 11.45 -6.31
N ILE A 197 -6.58 11.73 -5.95
CA ILE A 197 -7.61 12.16 -6.92
C ILE A 197 -7.23 13.50 -7.56
N TYR A 198 -6.81 14.49 -6.75
CA TYR A 198 -6.57 15.86 -7.23
C TYR A 198 -5.19 16.07 -7.86
N ASN A 199 -4.14 15.52 -7.26
CA ASN A 199 -2.75 15.81 -7.65
C ASN A 199 -2.20 14.77 -8.62
N PHE A 200 -2.52 13.48 -8.45
CA PHE A 200 -1.99 12.43 -9.32
C PHE A 200 -2.78 12.28 -10.62
N LYS A 201 -4.12 12.41 -10.58
CA LYS A 201 -5.05 12.50 -11.73
C LYS A 201 -5.17 11.29 -12.66
N ASN A 202 -4.08 10.76 -13.24
CA ASN A 202 -4.15 9.67 -14.24
C ASN A 202 -2.93 8.72 -14.22
N ILE A 203 -3.08 7.52 -14.78
CA ILE A 203 -1.97 6.59 -15.06
C ILE A 203 -2.05 6.15 -16.51
N GLY A 204 -0.97 6.35 -17.26
CA GLY A 204 -0.95 6.04 -18.69
C GLY A 204 -2.07 6.73 -19.48
N GLY A 205 -2.59 7.87 -19.02
CA GLY A 205 -3.73 8.55 -19.64
C GLY A 205 -5.12 8.00 -19.29
N ILE A 206 -5.25 7.10 -18.30
CA ILE A 206 -6.54 6.68 -17.73
C ILE A 206 -6.74 7.37 -16.39
N ASP A 207 -7.94 7.88 -16.14
CA ASP A 207 -8.30 8.56 -14.88
C ASP A 207 -8.00 7.67 -13.66
N ILE A 208 -7.40 8.25 -12.63
CA ILE A 208 -6.98 7.52 -11.43
C ILE A 208 -8.14 6.85 -10.70
N LYS A 209 -9.35 7.41 -10.75
CA LYS A 209 -10.55 6.82 -10.15
C LYS A 209 -10.90 5.50 -10.84
N GLU A 210 -10.82 5.46 -12.17
CA GLU A 210 -11.03 4.25 -12.97
C GLU A 210 -9.96 3.21 -12.65
N VAL A 211 -8.71 3.64 -12.55
CA VAL A 211 -7.59 2.74 -12.21
C VAL A 211 -7.75 2.17 -10.80
N ILE A 212 -8.12 2.98 -9.80
CA ILE A 212 -8.40 2.49 -8.44
C ILE A 212 -9.60 1.54 -8.45
N ARG A 213 -10.65 1.81 -9.24
CA ARG A 213 -11.79 0.89 -9.35
C ARG A 213 -11.36 -0.47 -9.89
N MET A 214 -10.42 -0.51 -10.84
CA MET A 214 -9.84 -1.77 -11.34
C MET A 214 -8.88 -2.41 -10.32
N HIS A 215 -7.98 -1.61 -9.73
CA HIS A 215 -6.90 -2.00 -8.81
C HIS A 215 -7.01 -1.25 -7.46
N PRO A 216 -7.88 -1.70 -6.53
CA PRO A 216 -8.17 -0.95 -5.29
C PRO A 216 -6.98 -0.79 -4.34
N LYS A 217 -5.93 -1.62 -4.47
CA LYS A 217 -4.71 -1.50 -3.66
C LYS A 217 -4.03 -0.13 -3.80
N LEU A 218 -4.26 0.59 -4.89
CA LEU A 218 -3.70 1.93 -5.09
C LEU A 218 -4.34 2.99 -4.17
N ALA A 219 -5.57 2.77 -3.72
CA ALA A 219 -6.28 3.68 -2.82
C ALA A 219 -5.56 3.88 -1.46
N VAL A 220 -4.79 2.88 -1.02
CA VAL A 220 -4.06 2.92 0.26
C VAL A 220 -2.59 3.33 0.12
N LYS A 221 -2.12 3.61 -1.10
CA LYS A 221 -0.73 4.02 -1.34
C LYS A 221 -0.57 5.53 -1.10
N ASN A 222 0.57 5.94 -0.57
CA ASN A 222 0.86 7.36 -0.38
C ASN A 222 0.95 8.05 -1.76
N CYS A 223 0.27 9.18 -1.92
CA CYS A 223 0.30 10.00 -3.13
C CYS A 223 1.73 10.38 -3.55
N GLN A 224 2.60 10.70 -2.60
CA GLN A 224 4.00 11.05 -2.90
C GLN A 224 4.74 9.86 -3.51
N THR A 225 4.56 8.66 -2.95
CA THR A 225 5.13 7.42 -3.50
C THR A 225 4.65 7.17 -4.93
N LEU A 226 3.38 7.44 -5.25
CA LEU A 226 2.87 7.30 -6.61
C LEU A 226 3.53 8.30 -7.58
N LEU A 227 3.70 9.56 -7.14
CA LEU A 227 4.39 10.60 -7.91
C LEU A 227 5.86 10.25 -8.16
N ASP A 228 6.55 9.73 -7.16
CA ASP A 228 7.96 9.35 -7.28
C ASP A 228 8.12 8.15 -8.23
N ILE A 229 7.23 7.16 -8.17
CA ILE A 229 7.21 6.07 -9.15
C ILE A 229 6.97 6.61 -10.56
N ARG A 230 6.08 7.59 -10.73
CA ARG A 230 5.86 8.22 -12.04
C ARG A 230 7.15 8.87 -12.55
N LYS A 231 7.85 9.65 -11.72
CA LYS A 231 9.14 10.25 -12.09
C LYS A 231 10.16 9.19 -12.51
N VAL A 232 10.28 8.09 -11.75
CA VAL A 232 11.16 6.98 -12.11
C VAL A 232 10.77 6.39 -13.47
N LEU A 233 9.48 6.18 -13.75
CA LEU A 233 9.04 5.65 -15.04
C LEU A 233 9.32 6.62 -16.21
N GLU A 234 9.19 7.92 -15.98
CA GLU A 234 9.51 8.98 -16.95
C GLU A 234 11.02 9.09 -17.21
N GLU A 235 11.86 9.07 -16.18
CA GLU A 235 13.34 9.04 -16.30
C GLU A 235 13.82 7.86 -17.14
N TYR A 236 13.09 6.75 -17.08
CA TYR A 236 13.38 5.53 -17.84
C TYR A 236 12.61 5.47 -19.17
N ASN A 237 11.95 6.54 -19.61
CA ASN A 237 11.20 6.61 -20.88
C ASN A 237 10.18 5.46 -21.06
N ILE A 238 9.52 5.04 -19.97
CA ILE A 238 8.51 3.98 -20.03
C ILE A 238 7.22 4.52 -20.61
N SER A 239 6.78 3.93 -21.72
CA SER A 239 5.60 4.37 -22.45
C SER A 239 4.32 4.27 -21.63
N ASN A 240 3.36 5.18 -21.91
CA ASN A 240 2.02 5.12 -21.33
C ASN A 240 1.32 3.78 -21.61
N GLU A 241 1.58 3.18 -22.78
CA GLU A 241 1.03 1.87 -23.12
C GLU A 241 1.54 0.79 -22.16
N ALA A 242 2.84 0.78 -21.83
CA ALA A 242 3.39 -0.17 -20.87
C ALA A 242 2.78 0.01 -19.49
N GLN A 243 2.54 1.25 -19.06
CA GLN A 243 1.89 1.55 -17.78
C GLN A 243 0.44 1.03 -17.73
N ARG A 244 -0.34 1.20 -18.80
CA ARG A 244 -1.71 0.67 -18.90
C ARG A 244 -1.78 -0.84 -18.76
N ARG A 245 -0.74 -1.55 -19.16
CA ARG A 245 -0.68 -3.02 -19.05
C ARG A 245 -0.26 -3.51 -17.67
N CYS A 246 0.22 -2.63 -16.78
CA CYS A 246 0.67 -3.00 -15.44
C CYS A 246 0.53 -1.85 -14.43
N PHE A 247 -0.70 -1.56 -13.99
CA PHE A 247 -0.94 -0.61 -12.89
C PHE A 247 -0.33 -1.07 -11.57
N ASP A 248 -0.17 -2.38 -11.37
CA ASP A 248 0.38 -2.96 -10.14
C ASP A 248 1.84 -2.55 -9.88
N ILE A 249 2.55 -1.99 -10.87
CA ILE A 249 3.89 -1.40 -10.64
C ILE A 249 3.87 -0.32 -9.55
N TYR A 250 2.78 0.45 -9.48
CA TYR A 250 2.56 1.50 -8.48
C TYR A 250 2.30 0.97 -7.06
N THR A 251 2.22 -0.35 -6.89
CA THR A 251 2.12 -0.97 -5.57
C THR A 251 3.48 -1.22 -4.92
N LEU A 252 4.58 -1.11 -5.68
CA LEU A 252 5.96 -1.26 -5.20
C LEU A 252 6.48 0.03 -4.57
N GLY A 253 7.70 0.01 -4.04
CA GLY A 253 8.42 1.22 -3.62
C GLY A 253 9.21 1.83 -4.80
N PRO A 254 9.39 3.17 -4.85
CA PRO A 254 10.10 3.86 -5.94
C PRO A 254 11.52 3.33 -6.14
N GLU A 255 12.27 3.16 -5.05
CA GLU A 255 13.63 2.59 -5.10
C GLU A 255 13.65 1.15 -5.63
N THR A 256 12.65 0.34 -5.27
CA THR A 256 12.52 -1.02 -5.81
C THR A 256 12.22 -1.01 -7.30
N VAL A 257 11.44 -0.05 -7.79
CA VAL A 257 11.19 0.10 -9.23
C VAL A 257 12.46 0.53 -9.94
N ARG A 258 13.18 1.53 -9.42
CA ARG A 258 14.46 2.02 -9.94
C ARG A 258 15.50 0.91 -10.02
N GLU A 259 15.78 0.23 -8.92
CA GLU A 259 16.73 -0.88 -8.84
C GLU A 259 16.43 -1.98 -9.87
N ARG A 260 15.15 -2.33 -10.04
CA ARG A 260 14.76 -3.38 -10.99
C ARG A 260 14.87 -2.93 -12.44
N LEU A 261 14.62 -1.64 -12.73
CA LEU A 261 14.82 -1.07 -14.06
C LEU A 261 16.31 -0.98 -14.42
N GLU A 262 17.17 -0.61 -13.48
CA GLU A 262 18.63 -0.60 -13.66
C GLU A 262 19.16 -1.99 -13.96
N LYS A 263 18.76 -2.99 -13.16
CA LYS A 263 19.11 -4.40 -13.41
C LYS A 263 18.60 -4.90 -14.75
N ALA A 264 17.41 -4.46 -15.18
CA ALA A 264 16.87 -4.83 -16.48
C ALA A 264 17.62 -4.19 -17.65
N LYS A 265 18.21 -3.00 -17.46
CA LYS A 265 19.11 -2.38 -18.46
C LYS A 265 20.44 -3.10 -18.57
N SER A 266 21.00 -3.56 -17.44
CA SER A 266 22.28 -4.28 -17.43
C SER A 266 22.19 -5.74 -17.91
N THR A 267 20.99 -6.32 -17.92
CA THR A 267 20.76 -7.70 -18.37
C THR A 267 20.38 -7.70 -19.86
N PRO A 268 21.22 -8.28 -20.76
CA PRO A 268 21.00 -8.22 -22.21
C PRO A 268 19.63 -8.76 -22.66
N GLU A 269 19.12 -9.80 -22.00
CA GLU A 269 17.84 -10.41 -22.37
C GLU A 269 16.66 -9.51 -22.01
N PHE A 270 16.83 -8.62 -21.03
CA PHE A 270 15.77 -7.74 -20.55
C PHE A 270 15.82 -6.38 -21.25
N SER A 271 17.00 -5.90 -21.61
CA SER A 271 17.17 -4.62 -22.32
C SER A 271 16.48 -4.63 -23.69
N MET A 272 16.42 -5.79 -24.35
CA MET A 272 15.70 -5.95 -25.63
C MET A 272 14.18 -5.75 -25.50
N PHE A 273 13.60 -6.04 -24.33
CA PHE A 273 12.16 -5.91 -24.09
C PHE A 273 11.75 -4.54 -23.60
N PHE A 274 12.66 -3.58 -23.47
CA PHE A 274 12.40 -2.31 -22.80
C PHE A 274 11.26 -1.49 -23.45
N THR A 275 11.10 -1.61 -24.76
CA THR A 275 10.02 -0.97 -25.54
C THR A 275 8.72 -1.76 -25.55
N HIS A 276 8.72 -3.01 -25.07
CA HIS A 276 7.57 -3.89 -25.17
C HIS A 276 6.48 -3.53 -24.15
N PRO A 277 5.18 -3.46 -24.52
CA PRO A 277 4.10 -3.06 -23.60
C PRO A 277 3.96 -3.92 -22.32
N ARG A 278 4.45 -5.16 -22.34
CA ARG A 278 4.43 -6.07 -21.16
C ARG A 278 5.70 -6.00 -20.31
N PHE A 279 6.66 -5.15 -20.65
CA PHE A 279 7.93 -5.02 -19.92
C PHE A 279 7.73 -4.73 -18.43
N LEU A 280 6.84 -3.78 -18.10
CA LEU A 280 6.56 -3.44 -16.70
C LEU A 280 6.02 -4.61 -15.88
N LYS A 281 5.30 -5.54 -16.51
CA LYS A 281 4.82 -6.75 -15.82
C LYS A 281 5.99 -7.65 -15.41
N MET A 282 7.01 -7.75 -16.24
CA MET A 282 8.26 -8.46 -15.90
C MET A 282 8.99 -7.76 -14.76
N ILE A 283 9.07 -6.43 -14.77
CA ILE A 283 9.66 -5.64 -13.67
C ILE A 283 8.89 -5.85 -12.36
N HIS A 284 7.56 -5.87 -12.41
CA HIS A 284 6.74 -6.15 -11.24
C HIS A 284 7.02 -7.56 -10.66
N TYR A 285 7.17 -8.56 -11.53
CA TYR A 285 7.51 -9.94 -11.16
C TYR A 285 9.02 -10.27 -11.27
N ASN A 286 9.90 -9.28 -11.05
CA ASN A 286 11.34 -9.41 -11.33
C ASN A 286 12.01 -10.62 -10.66
N LYS A 287 11.71 -10.91 -9.38
CA LYS A 287 12.27 -12.09 -8.67
C LYS A 287 11.94 -13.41 -9.38
N THR A 288 10.69 -13.55 -9.83
CA THR A 288 10.23 -14.74 -10.56
C THR A 288 10.87 -14.79 -11.94
N ALA A 289 10.92 -13.66 -12.65
CA ALA A 289 11.54 -13.56 -13.97
C ALA A 289 13.03 -13.94 -13.92
N MET A 290 13.79 -13.44 -12.95
CA MET A 290 15.20 -13.79 -12.76
C MET A 290 15.40 -15.26 -12.44
N LYS A 291 14.59 -15.83 -11.54
CA LYS A 291 14.67 -17.27 -11.19
C LYS A 291 14.39 -18.16 -12.41
N ARG A 292 13.38 -17.78 -13.21
CA ARG A 292 13.02 -18.50 -14.43
C ARG A 292 14.11 -18.36 -15.50
N LEU A 293 14.68 -17.16 -15.65
CA LEU A 293 15.79 -16.93 -16.56
C LEU A 293 17.00 -17.80 -16.20
N GLY A 294 17.41 -17.83 -14.92
CA GLY A 294 18.52 -18.68 -14.45
C GLY A 294 18.30 -20.17 -14.71
N LYS A 295 17.07 -20.66 -14.56
CA LYS A 295 16.71 -22.05 -14.91
C LYS A 295 16.76 -22.33 -16.40
N LEU A 296 16.31 -21.39 -17.23
CA LEU A 296 16.36 -21.54 -18.69
C LEU A 296 17.81 -21.56 -19.20
N TYR A 297 18.68 -20.78 -18.58
CA TYR A 297 20.13 -20.85 -18.83
C TYR A 297 20.72 -22.20 -18.45
N ALA A 298 20.44 -22.71 -17.25
CA ALA A 298 20.91 -24.03 -16.83
C ALA A 298 20.44 -25.17 -17.77
N ASN A 299 19.27 -25.01 -18.39
CA ASN A 299 18.66 -25.98 -19.30
C ASN A 299 18.91 -25.68 -20.79
N ASN A 300 19.74 -24.68 -21.12
CA ASN A 300 20.09 -24.28 -22.48
C ASN A 300 18.88 -24.00 -23.41
N LYS A 301 17.75 -23.47 -22.92
CA LYS A 301 16.55 -23.26 -23.76
C LYS A 301 16.60 -21.95 -24.55
N LYS A 302 16.28 -22.03 -25.86
CA LYS A 302 16.43 -20.95 -26.85
C LYS A 302 15.32 -19.88 -26.89
N CYS A 303 14.09 -20.16 -26.43
CA CYS A 303 12.96 -19.25 -26.63
C CYS A 303 12.54 -18.53 -25.34
N LEU A 304 12.97 -17.28 -25.19
CA LEU A 304 12.56 -16.40 -24.09
C LEU A 304 11.39 -15.52 -24.55
N SER A 305 10.23 -15.68 -23.93
CA SER A 305 9.13 -14.73 -24.06
C SER A 305 8.78 -14.11 -22.72
N LEU A 306 8.33 -12.86 -22.73
CA LEU A 306 7.86 -12.17 -21.53
C LEU A 306 6.71 -12.93 -20.83
N ASN A 307 5.90 -13.69 -21.58
CA ASN A 307 4.84 -14.52 -21.01
C ASN A 307 5.39 -15.70 -20.20
N ILE A 308 6.50 -16.28 -20.63
CA ILE A 308 7.16 -17.36 -19.89
C ILE A 308 7.83 -16.79 -18.62
N LEU A 309 8.46 -15.62 -18.73
CA LEU A 309 9.18 -14.99 -17.61
C LEU A 309 8.24 -14.39 -16.55
N SER A 310 7.11 -13.80 -16.95
CA SER A 310 6.19 -13.05 -16.06
C SER A 310 4.78 -13.64 -15.95
N GLY A 311 4.52 -14.78 -16.59
CA GLY A 311 3.21 -15.46 -16.58
C GLY A 311 3.05 -16.50 -15.48
N SER A 312 2.02 -17.34 -15.60
CA SER A 312 1.67 -18.34 -14.58
C SER A 312 2.72 -19.44 -14.43
N SER A 313 2.83 -20.01 -13.22
CA SER A 313 3.76 -21.11 -12.96
C SER A 313 3.40 -22.36 -13.76
N ALA A 314 2.11 -22.68 -13.91
CA ALA A 314 1.67 -23.82 -14.69
C ALA A 314 2.13 -23.74 -16.16
N HIS A 315 2.00 -22.57 -16.78
CA HIS A 315 2.44 -22.38 -18.17
C HIS A 315 3.98 -22.43 -18.28
N TYR A 316 4.69 -21.87 -17.29
CA TYR A 316 6.15 -21.99 -17.21
C TYR A 316 6.61 -23.44 -17.06
N GLU A 317 5.98 -24.25 -16.22
CA GLU A 317 6.35 -25.65 -15.99
C GLU A 317 6.11 -26.52 -17.23
N VAL A 318 5.01 -26.30 -17.95
CA VAL A 318 4.74 -26.95 -19.24
C VAL A 318 5.85 -26.60 -20.23
N PHE A 319 6.23 -25.32 -20.32
CA PHE A 319 7.34 -24.88 -21.17
C PHE A 319 8.69 -25.44 -20.72
N GLU A 320 8.96 -25.52 -19.42
CA GLU A 320 10.20 -26.08 -18.84
C GLU A 320 10.33 -27.58 -19.15
N LYS A 321 9.22 -28.33 -19.14
CA LYS A 321 9.19 -29.78 -19.44
C LYS A 321 9.12 -30.10 -20.94
N ALA A 322 8.65 -29.17 -21.77
CA ALA A 322 8.56 -29.40 -23.21
C ALA A 322 9.94 -29.66 -23.83
N PRO A 323 10.09 -30.65 -24.72
CA PRO A 323 11.31 -30.83 -25.52
C PRO A 323 11.40 -29.67 -26.51
N GLY A 324 12.12 -28.62 -26.14
CA GLY A 324 12.40 -27.45 -26.98
C GLY A 324 13.88 -27.40 -27.37
N ASP A 325 14.20 -26.60 -28.38
CA ASP A 325 15.55 -26.42 -28.89
C ASP A 325 16.54 -26.06 -27.77
N ARG A 326 17.54 -26.93 -27.60
CA ARG A 326 18.66 -26.76 -26.67
C ARG A 326 19.82 -26.06 -27.38
N LEU A 327 20.53 -25.16 -26.69
CA LEU A 327 21.74 -24.51 -27.20
C LEU A 327 22.82 -25.57 -27.46
N GLU A 328 23.30 -25.62 -28.71
CA GLU A 328 24.67 -26.06 -28.96
C GLU A 328 25.61 -24.96 -28.45
N LYS A 329 26.78 -25.36 -27.93
CA LYS A 329 27.77 -24.41 -27.41
C LYS A 329 28.14 -23.42 -28.55
N ASN A 330 28.14 -22.11 -28.26
CA ASN A 330 28.59 -20.98 -29.10
C ASN A 330 27.52 -20.22 -29.91
N HIS A 331 26.34 -19.93 -29.34
CA HIS A 331 25.34 -19.04 -29.96
C HIS A 331 24.96 -17.87 -29.05
N TYR A 332 24.65 -16.72 -29.65
CA TYR A 332 24.09 -15.55 -28.97
C TYR A 332 22.74 -15.14 -29.60
N PHE A 333 21.86 -14.56 -28.78
CA PHE A 333 20.49 -14.24 -29.16
C PHE A 333 20.46 -12.90 -29.91
N THR A 334 19.95 -12.89 -31.15
CA THR A 334 19.69 -11.64 -31.87
C THR A 334 18.23 -11.27 -31.61
N GLY A 335 17.98 -10.04 -31.14
CA GLY A 335 16.71 -9.56 -30.56
C GLY A 335 15.45 -9.61 -31.43
N ASN A 336 15.46 -10.33 -32.55
CA ASN A 336 14.31 -10.62 -33.42
C ASN A 336 13.78 -12.06 -33.28
N GLY A 337 14.22 -12.80 -32.25
CA GLY A 337 13.81 -14.20 -32.07
C GLY A 337 14.62 -15.20 -32.90
N ILE A 338 15.79 -14.80 -33.41
CA ILE A 338 16.70 -15.63 -34.22
C ILE A 338 18.04 -15.76 -33.50
N TRP A 339 18.59 -16.97 -33.42
CA TRP A 339 19.93 -17.22 -32.88
C TRP A 339 20.97 -17.13 -33.99
N ALA A 340 22.08 -16.43 -33.74
CA ALA A 340 23.19 -16.34 -34.68
C ALA A 340 24.42 -17.12 -34.18
N GLU A 341 25.13 -17.76 -35.11
CA GLU A 341 26.38 -18.49 -34.85
C GLU A 341 27.60 -17.55 -34.87
N GLU A 342 28.58 -17.80 -34.01
CA GLU A 342 29.87 -17.07 -34.00
C GLU A 342 30.74 -17.29 -35.25
N ARG A 343 30.39 -18.24 -36.13
CA ARG A 343 31.21 -18.60 -37.30
C ARG A 343 31.38 -17.47 -38.34
N ASN A 344 30.59 -16.40 -38.28
CA ASN A 344 30.68 -15.32 -39.26
C ASN A 344 31.74 -14.24 -38.97
N LYS A 345 32.40 -14.22 -37.80
CA LYS A 345 33.51 -13.27 -37.55
C LYS A 345 34.78 -13.57 -38.37
N ASN A 346 34.94 -14.80 -38.85
CA ASN A 346 36.13 -15.21 -39.62
C ASN A 346 35.96 -15.08 -41.14
N ILE A 347 34.78 -14.73 -41.66
CA ILE A 347 34.57 -14.57 -43.11
C ILE A 347 34.85 -13.12 -43.54
N GLU A 348 34.51 -12.12 -42.73
CA GLU A 348 34.85 -10.71 -43.02
C GLU A 348 36.36 -10.43 -42.90
N THR A 349 37.07 -11.11 -42.01
CA THR A 349 38.55 -10.99 -41.88
C THR A 349 39.32 -11.70 -43.00
N VAL A 350 38.71 -12.67 -43.69
CA VAL A 350 39.31 -13.35 -44.86
C VAL A 350 39.04 -12.57 -46.16
N GLN A 351 37.89 -11.90 -46.29
CA GLN A 351 37.63 -11.03 -47.45
C GLN A 351 38.44 -9.71 -47.43
N LEU A 352 38.73 -9.15 -46.26
CA LEU A 352 39.62 -7.98 -46.12
C LEU A 352 41.10 -8.31 -46.37
N LYS A 353 41.54 -9.57 -46.18
CA LYS A 353 42.93 -9.99 -46.51
C LYS A 353 43.14 -10.32 -47.98
N ASN A 354 42.12 -10.80 -48.70
CA ASN A 354 42.23 -11.10 -50.14
C ASN A 354 42.14 -9.85 -51.04
N SER A 355 41.76 -8.70 -50.49
CA SER A 355 41.69 -7.43 -51.22
C SER A 355 43.02 -6.65 -51.23
N ASN A 356 43.98 -7.01 -50.38
CA ASN A 356 45.28 -6.33 -50.24
C ASN A 356 46.46 -7.05 -50.91
N ASN A 357 46.21 -8.11 -51.69
CA ASN A 357 47.25 -8.85 -52.42
C ASN A 357 47.13 -8.75 -53.95
N ASN A 358 46.29 -7.84 -54.46
CA ASN A 358 46.24 -7.46 -55.88
C ASN A 358 46.19 -5.92 -55.99
N MET A 359 47.30 -5.25 -55.65
CA MET A 359 47.66 -3.96 -56.23
C MET A 359 49.16 -3.71 -56.11
#